data_AF-A0A015KFM9-F1
#
_entry.id   AF-A0A015KFM9-F1
#
_cell.length_a   1.000
_cell.length_b   1.000
_cell.length_c   1.000
_cell.angle_alpha   90.00
_cell.angle_beta   90.00
_cell.angle_gamma   90.00
#
_symmetry.space_group_name_H-M   'P 1'
#
loop_
_entity.id
_entity.type
_entity.pdbx_description
1 polymer ?
#
loop_
_entity_poly.entity_id
_entity_poly.type
_entity_poly.pdbx_seq_one_letter_code
_entity_poly.pdbx_strand_id
1 'polypeptide(L)'
;MTLLNDLNGLQKPDNHYTLVLYPGAETYESLKNVLTPLISDLCILKEKGFNQIGGNQWPVELYFSSDWKFLAICLGMNAANAQYFCPWCDCNKNGINTTSKKINKSMDNIKVNYKQINGHIKEPLFHMIHSPVKSIRPP
;
A
#
# COMPACT_ATOMS: atom_id res chain seq x y z
N MET A 1 0.79 2.24 27.11
CA MET A 1 0.47 0.85 26.76
C MET A 1 1.08 0.60 25.40
N THR A 2 2.12 -0.24 25.34
CA THR A 2 2.95 -0.39 24.14
C THR A 2 2.43 -1.58 23.34
N LEU A 3 1.91 -1.31 22.14
CA LEU A 3 1.16 -2.21 21.26
C LEU A 3 2.03 -3.28 20.55
N LEU A 4 3.19 -3.61 21.11
CA LEU A 4 4.15 -4.51 20.48
C LEU A 4 3.81 -5.96 20.90
N ASN A 5 3.55 -6.83 19.93
CA ASN A 5 3.24 -8.28 20.05
C ASN A 5 1.82 -8.70 20.45
N ASP A 6 0.78 -7.88 20.30
CA ASP A 6 -0.61 -8.33 20.45
C ASP A 6 -1.20 -8.87 19.13
N LEU A 7 -0.72 -10.04 18.69
CA LEU A 7 -1.25 -10.71 17.49
C LEU A 7 -2.74 -11.02 17.60
N ASN A 8 -3.22 -11.33 18.80
CA ASN A 8 -4.62 -11.66 19.08
C ASN A 8 -5.53 -10.42 19.06
N GLY A 9 -4.94 -9.23 19.25
CA GLY A 9 -5.62 -7.96 19.19
C GLY A 9 -5.58 -7.27 17.83
N LEU A 10 -4.81 -7.76 16.85
CA LEU A 10 -4.59 -7.04 15.59
C LEU A 10 -5.89 -6.66 14.85
N GLN A 11 -6.93 -7.48 14.96
CA GLN A 11 -8.25 -7.23 14.33
C GLN A 11 -9.28 -6.61 15.27
N LYS A 12 -8.92 -6.30 16.52
CA LYS A 12 -9.86 -5.71 17.48
C LYS A 12 -10.07 -4.23 17.16
N PRO A 13 -11.31 -3.72 17.19
CA PRO A 13 -11.59 -2.31 16.95
C PRO A 13 -10.78 -1.36 17.85
N ASP A 14 -10.51 -1.75 19.10
CA ASP A 14 -9.74 -0.96 20.06
C ASP A 14 -8.28 -0.72 19.62
N ASN A 15 -7.78 -1.49 18.65
CA ASN A 15 -6.45 -1.35 18.07
C ASN A 15 -6.46 -0.66 16.70
N HIS A 16 -7.62 -0.12 16.26
CA HIS A 16 -7.74 0.68 15.06
C HIS A 16 -7.69 2.17 15.41
N TYR A 17 -6.56 2.81 15.07
CA TYR A 17 -6.35 4.23 15.34
C TYR A 17 -6.57 5.05 14.05
N THR A 18 -7.50 6.00 14.11
CA THR A 18 -7.72 6.93 12.99
C THR A 18 -6.55 7.91 12.88
N LEU A 19 -5.83 7.85 11.76
CA LEU A 19 -4.71 8.76 11.48
C LEU A 19 -5.15 10.01 10.70
N VAL A 20 -6.12 9.86 9.79
CA VAL A 20 -6.59 10.92 8.92
C VAL A 20 -8.11 10.82 8.78
N LEU A 21 -8.79 11.97 8.88
CA LEU A 21 -10.20 12.12 8.55
C LEU A 21 -10.33 13.16 7.44
N TYR A 22 -10.90 12.77 6.30
CA TYR A 22 -11.03 13.64 5.14
C TYR A 22 -12.44 13.53 4.52
N PRO A 23 -13.30 14.55 4.67
CA PRO A 23 -14.66 14.54 4.16
C PRO A 23 -14.73 15.07 2.70
N GLY A 24 -13.88 14.56 1.83
CA GLY A 24 -13.80 15.01 0.44
C GLY A 24 -13.77 13.87 -0.57
N ALA A 25 -13.58 14.21 -1.84
CA ALA A 25 -13.61 13.23 -2.91
C ALA A 25 -12.40 12.29 -2.86
N GLU A 26 -12.67 10.99 -2.98
CA GLU A 26 -11.66 9.93 -3.08
C GLU A 26 -11.09 9.91 -4.51
N THR A 27 -10.25 10.91 -4.82
CA THR A 27 -9.52 11.02 -6.08
C THR A 27 -8.03 11.04 -5.82
N TYR A 28 -7.22 10.64 -6.81
CA TYR A 28 -5.76 10.65 -6.68
C TYR A 28 -5.23 12.02 -6.25
N GLU A 29 -5.64 13.11 -6.90
CA GLU A 29 -5.13 14.45 -6.59
C GLU A 29 -5.56 14.93 -5.20
N SER A 30 -6.80 14.61 -4.79
CA SER A 30 -7.27 14.92 -3.43
C SER A 30 -6.48 14.17 -2.37
N LEU A 31 -6.31 12.85 -2.54
CA LEU A 31 -5.56 12.02 -1.60
C LEU A 31 -4.08 12.39 -1.57
N LYS A 32 -3.47 12.69 -2.72
CA LYS A 32 -2.07 13.16 -2.79
C LYS A 32 -1.85 14.38 -1.92
N ASN A 33 -2.73 15.38 -2.03
CA ASN A 33 -2.60 16.61 -1.27
C ASN A 33 -2.85 16.39 0.23
N VAL A 34 -3.93 15.71 0.57
CA VAL A 34 -4.37 15.53 1.97
C VAL A 34 -3.44 14.60 2.74
N LEU A 35 -2.94 13.54 2.11
CA LEU A 35 -2.09 12.54 2.76
C LEU A 35 -0.61 12.91 2.77
N THR A 36 -0.21 14.06 2.19
CA THR A 36 1.20 14.50 2.16
C THR A 36 1.86 14.46 3.55
N PRO A 37 1.25 14.97 4.64
CA PRO A 37 1.85 14.88 5.97
C PRO A 37 2.04 13.43 6.44
N LEU A 38 1.01 12.59 6.30
CA LEU A 38 1.07 11.18 6.68
C LEU A 38 2.14 10.42 5.90
N ILE A 39 2.25 10.65 4.59
CA ILE A 39 3.25 10.04 3.72
C ILE A 39 4.66 10.43 4.19
N SER A 40 4.88 11.71 4.52
CA SER A 40 6.15 12.19 5.06
C SER A 40 6.51 11.48 6.38
N ASP A 41 5.56 11.39 7.31
CA ASP A 41 5.78 10.72 8.61
C ASP A 41 6.08 9.23 8.44
N LEU A 42 5.37 8.54 7.54
CA LEU A 42 5.62 7.13 7.22
C LEU A 42 6.98 6.91 6.57
N CYS A 43 7.44 7.83 5.70
CA CYS A 43 8.79 7.79 5.13
C CYS A 43 9.85 7.89 6.23
N ILE A 44 9.71 8.89 7.11
CA ILE A 44 10.64 9.08 8.24
C ILE A 44 10.64 7.85 9.15
N LEU A 45 9.47 7.30 9.44
CA LEU A 45 9.33 6.10 10.27
C LEU A 45 9.98 4.88 9.61
N LYS A 46 9.81 4.70 8.30
CA LYS A 46 10.43 3.60 7.55
C LYS A 46 11.96 3.70 7.54
N GLU A 47 12.49 4.91 7.39
CA GLU A 47 13.93 5.17 7.32
C GLU A 47 14.61 5.11 8.69
N LYS A 48 13.99 5.70 9.71
CA LYS A 48 14.63 5.88 11.03
C LYS A 48 14.19 4.83 12.05
N GLY A 49 13.08 4.15 11.82
CA GLY A 49 12.44 3.32 12.84
C GLY A 49 11.95 4.16 14.02
N PHE A 50 11.86 3.55 15.20
CA PHE A 50 11.58 4.28 16.44
C PHE A 50 12.54 3.89 17.57
N ASN A 51 12.80 4.85 18.47
CA ASN A 51 13.65 4.66 19.62
C ASN A 51 12.78 4.33 20.84
N GLN A 52 13.04 3.17 21.44
CA GLN A 52 12.47 2.81 22.73
C GLN A 52 13.15 3.63 23.83
N ILE A 53 12.38 4.07 24.82
CA ILE A 53 12.92 4.62 26.06
C ILE A 53 13.82 3.56 26.69
N GLY A 54 15.12 3.86 26.85
CA GLY A 54 16.13 2.89 27.28
C GLY A 54 17.12 2.45 26.19
N GLY A 55 17.05 3.01 24.97
CA GLY A 55 18.16 3.03 24.01
C GLY A 55 18.07 2.05 22.83
N ASN A 56 17.06 1.18 22.77
CA ASN A 56 16.89 0.30 21.62
C ASN A 56 16.28 1.04 20.43
N GLN A 57 16.89 0.88 19.25
CA GLN A 57 16.32 1.33 17.98
C GLN A 57 15.62 0.16 17.28
N TRP A 58 14.38 0.36 16.88
CA TRP A 58 13.55 -0.66 16.25
C TRP A 58 13.28 -0.32 14.78
N PRO A 59 13.73 -1.14 13.82
CA PRO A 59 13.36 -0.96 12.42
C PRO A 59 11.87 -1.24 12.23
N VAL A 60 11.26 -0.55 11.27
CA VAL A 60 9.84 -0.69 10.97
C VAL A 60 9.62 -1.26 9.57
N GLU A 61 8.74 -2.25 9.50
CA GLU A 61 8.13 -2.68 8.25
C GLU A 61 6.68 -2.22 8.19
N LEU A 62 6.34 -1.55 7.10
CA LEU A 62 5.00 -1.07 6.84
C LEU A 62 4.32 -1.99 5.84
N TYR A 63 3.06 -2.32 6.13
CA TYR A 63 2.18 -3.11 5.30
C TYR A 63 0.91 -2.31 5.02
N PHE A 64 0.38 -2.42 3.80
CA PHE A 64 -0.80 -1.66 3.37
C PHE A 64 -1.87 -2.60 2.84
N SER A 65 -3.06 -2.50 3.42
CA SER A 65 -4.25 -3.24 3.01
C SER A 65 -5.44 -2.30 2.98
N SER A 66 -6.22 -2.35 1.90
CA SER A 66 -7.50 -1.65 1.78
C SER A 66 -8.40 -2.43 0.82
N ASP A 67 -9.64 -1.98 0.69
CA ASP A 67 -10.46 -2.32 -0.47
C ASP A 67 -9.74 -1.99 -1.79
N TRP A 68 -10.12 -2.70 -2.86
CA TRP A 68 -9.43 -2.61 -4.13
C TRP A 68 -9.48 -1.20 -4.74
N LYS A 69 -10.57 -0.45 -4.56
CA LYS A 69 -10.75 0.86 -5.18
C LYS A 69 -9.78 1.87 -4.56
N PHE A 70 -9.74 1.95 -3.23
CA PHE A 70 -8.80 2.83 -2.54
C PHE A 70 -7.35 2.46 -2.83
N LEU A 71 -7.05 1.14 -2.82
CA LEU A 71 -5.74 0.61 -3.17
C LEU A 71 -5.32 1.01 -4.59
N ALA A 72 -6.21 0.86 -5.57
CA ALA A 72 -5.96 1.22 -6.96
C ALA A 72 -5.64 2.71 -7.11
N ILE A 73 -6.38 3.59 -6.42
CA ILE A 73 -6.12 5.03 -6.43
C ILE A 73 -4.74 5.32 -5.82
N CYS A 74 -4.45 4.78 -4.64
CA CYS A 74 -3.17 5.03 -3.95
C CYS A 74 -1.96 4.49 -4.72
N LEU A 75 -2.11 3.43 -5.51
CA LEU A 75 -1.05 2.85 -6.34
C LEU A 75 -0.98 3.43 -7.75
N GLY A 76 -1.80 4.45 -8.05
CA GLY A 76 -1.82 5.11 -9.35
C GLY A 76 -2.25 4.20 -10.49
N MET A 77 -3.15 3.27 -10.22
CA MET A 77 -3.66 2.29 -11.20
C MET A 77 -4.68 2.91 -12.15
N ASN A 78 -4.87 2.24 -13.29
CA ASN A 78 -5.99 2.46 -14.18
C ASN A 78 -7.30 1.85 -13.63
N ALA A 79 -8.39 1.96 -14.41
CA ALA A 79 -9.70 1.48 -14.01
C ALA A 79 -9.77 -0.06 -13.86
N ALA A 80 -10.71 -0.55 -13.05
CA ALA A 80 -10.90 -1.98 -12.77
C ALA A 80 -11.15 -2.82 -14.03
N ASN A 81 -11.80 -2.19 -15.02
CA ASN A 81 -12.12 -2.79 -16.31
C ASN A 81 -10.99 -2.64 -17.34
N ALA A 82 -9.80 -2.19 -16.96
CA ALA A 82 -8.66 -2.18 -17.86
C ALA A 82 -8.15 -3.60 -18.14
N GLN A 83 -7.34 -3.74 -19.19
CA GLN A 83 -6.72 -5.02 -19.53
C GLN A 83 -5.84 -5.53 -18.39
N TYR A 84 -5.07 -4.64 -17.76
CA TYR A 84 -4.19 -4.92 -16.62
C TYR A 84 -4.68 -4.14 -15.40
N PHE A 85 -5.31 -4.83 -14.46
CA PHE A 85 -5.99 -4.24 -13.30
C PHE A 85 -5.33 -4.60 -11.97
N CYS A 86 -4.38 -5.54 -11.97
CA CYS A 86 -3.72 -6.00 -10.76
C CYS A 86 -2.50 -5.13 -10.43
N PRO A 87 -2.41 -4.58 -9.21
CA PRO A 87 -1.27 -3.76 -8.80
C PRO A 87 0.04 -4.54 -8.64
N TRP A 88 -0.04 -5.85 -8.45
CA TRP A 88 1.09 -6.68 -8.01
C TRP A 88 1.63 -7.62 -9.08
N CYS A 89 0.84 -7.90 -10.13
CA CYS A 89 1.28 -8.75 -11.23
C CYS A 89 0.78 -8.27 -12.60
N ASP A 90 1.40 -8.75 -13.67
CA ASP A 90 0.98 -8.49 -15.06
C ASP A 90 -0.22 -9.32 -15.51
N CYS A 91 -1.14 -9.63 -14.59
CA CYS A 91 -2.32 -10.37 -15.00
C CYS A 91 -3.20 -9.49 -15.89
N ASN A 92 -3.59 -10.08 -17.02
CA ASN A 92 -4.56 -9.49 -17.90
C ASN A 92 -5.93 -10.17 -17.72
N LYS A 93 -6.97 -9.56 -18.26
CA LYS A 93 -8.34 -10.11 -18.24
C LYS A 93 -8.46 -11.54 -18.77
N ASN A 94 -7.69 -11.90 -19.80
CA ASN A 94 -7.74 -13.23 -20.41
C ASN A 94 -7.18 -14.31 -19.49
N GLY A 95 -6.24 -13.95 -18.61
CA GLY A 95 -5.64 -14.84 -17.62
C GLY A 95 -6.23 -14.69 -16.22
N ILE A 96 -7.47 -14.19 -16.06
CA ILE A 96 -8.02 -13.90 -14.71
C ILE A 96 -8.09 -15.15 -13.83
N ASN A 97 -8.49 -16.28 -14.42
CA ASN A 97 -8.69 -17.57 -13.75
C ASN A 97 -7.39 -18.33 -13.41
N THR A 98 -6.21 -17.79 -13.78
CA THR A 98 -4.94 -18.43 -13.48
C THR A 98 -4.61 -18.28 -11.99
N THR A 99 -4.52 -19.41 -11.27
CA THR A 99 -4.30 -19.48 -9.82
C THR A 99 -2.82 -19.42 -9.41
N SER A 100 -1.89 -19.55 -10.36
CA SER A 100 -0.43 -19.58 -10.14
C SER A 100 0.27 -18.22 -10.36
N LYS A 101 -0.47 -17.11 -10.24
CA LYS A 101 0.08 -15.78 -10.50
C LYS A 101 1.15 -15.41 -9.47
N LYS A 102 2.39 -15.28 -9.95
CA LYS A 102 3.51 -14.75 -9.18
C LYS A 102 3.46 -13.23 -9.19
N ILE A 103 3.78 -12.64 -8.05
CA ILE A 103 4.04 -11.21 -7.95
C ILE A 103 5.30 -10.92 -8.75
N ASN A 104 5.21 -9.98 -9.67
CA ASN A 104 6.33 -9.57 -10.52
C ASN A 104 6.54 -8.05 -10.56
N LYS A 105 5.67 -7.28 -9.89
CA LYS A 105 5.81 -5.84 -9.71
C LYS A 105 6.26 -5.53 -8.28
N SER A 106 7.44 -4.94 -8.13
CA SER A 106 7.92 -4.43 -6.84
C SER A 106 7.58 -2.94 -6.70
N MET A 107 7.39 -2.48 -5.46
CA MET A 107 7.10 -1.07 -5.18
C MET A 107 8.25 -0.17 -5.63
N ASP A 108 9.50 -0.60 -5.44
CA ASP A 108 10.69 0.14 -5.87
C ASP A 108 10.71 0.36 -7.38
N ASN A 109 10.36 -0.68 -8.16
CA ASN A 109 10.26 -0.57 -9.61
C ASN A 109 9.07 0.31 -10.02
N ILE A 110 7.91 0.16 -9.36
CA ILE A 110 6.72 0.98 -9.64
C ILE A 110 7.02 2.46 -9.40
N LYS A 111 7.67 2.81 -8.29
CA LYS A 111 8.00 4.20 -7.96
C LYS A 111 8.75 4.90 -9.09
N VAL A 112 9.74 4.22 -9.68
CA VAL A 112 10.60 4.80 -10.73
C VAL A 112 9.99 4.67 -12.12
N ASN A 113 9.38 3.53 -12.41
CA ASN A 113 9.02 3.11 -13.77
C ASN A 113 7.51 2.94 -13.99
N TYR A 114 6.65 3.57 -13.18
CA TYR A 114 5.19 3.39 -13.27
C TYR A 114 4.63 3.58 -14.69
N LYS A 115 5.22 4.49 -15.49
CA LYS A 115 4.77 4.74 -16.88
C LYS A 115 5.07 3.57 -17.83
N GLN A 116 6.06 2.74 -17.53
CA GLN A 116 6.41 1.56 -18.33
C GLN A 116 5.76 0.27 -17.78
N ILE A 117 5.11 0.32 -16.62
CA ILE A 117 4.53 -0.86 -15.97
C ILE A 117 3.04 -0.95 -16.29
N ASN A 118 2.64 -2.07 -16.87
CA ASN A 118 1.25 -2.34 -17.24
C ASN A 118 0.29 -2.12 -16.07
N GLY A 119 -0.73 -1.30 -16.28
CA GLY A 119 -1.75 -1.01 -15.27
C GLY A 119 -1.51 0.26 -14.45
N HIS A 120 -0.26 0.73 -14.36
CA HIS A 120 0.06 1.95 -13.61
C HIS A 120 0.10 3.16 -14.54
N ILE A 121 -0.49 4.26 -14.10
CA ILE A 121 -0.61 5.52 -14.85
C ILE A 121 -0.11 6.73 -14.06
N LYS A 122 0.05 6.59 -12.74
CA LYS A 122 0.53 7.63 -11.83
C LYS A 122 1.52 7.04 -10.82
N GLU A 123 2.31 7.90 -10.20
CA GLU A 123 3.22 7.54 -9.12
C GLU A 123 2.43 7.04 -7.90
N PRO A 124 2.84 5.93 -7.25
CA PRO A 124 2.19 5.45 -6.03
C PRO A 124 2.40 6.44 -4.88
N LEU A 125 1.32 6.76 -4.16
CA LEU A 125 1.35 7.67 -3.00
C LEU A 125 2.15 7.08 -1.83
N PHE A 126 1.99 5.77 -1.58
CA PHE A 126 2.63 5.06 -0.47
C PHE A 126 3.78 4.17 -0.95
N HIS A 127 4.79 4.78 -1.57
CA HIS A 127 5.92 4.03 -2.13
C HIS A 127 6.83 3.38 -1.08
N MET A 128 6.71 3.74 0.20
CA MET A 128 7.50 3.18 1.30
C MET A 128 6.95 1.86 1.85
N ILE A 129 5.78 1.41 1.36
CA ILE A 129 5.07 0.25 1.86
C ILE A 129 5.32 -0.96 0.96
N HIS A 130 5.59 -2.11 1.58
CA HIS A 130 5.67 -3.39 0.89
C HIS A 130 4.28 -3.99 0.62
N SER A 131 4.19 -4.81 -0.43
CA SER A 131 3.02 -5.66 -0.63
C SER A 131 2.91 -6.65 0.53
N PRO A 132 1.73 -6.76 1.18
CA PRO A 132 1.52 -7.77 2.22
C PRO A 132 1.40 -9.19 1.68
N VAL A 133 1.41 -9.36 0.36
CA VAL A 133 1.04 -10.59 -0.31
C VAL A 133 2.30 -11.30 -0.82
N LYS A 134 2.49 -12.59 -0.49
CA LYS A 134 3.54 -13.45 -1.10
C LYS A 134 3.04 -14.17 -2.36
N SER A 135 1.73 -14.26 -2.55
CA SER A 135 1.05 -14.84 -3.73
C SER A 135 -0.38 -14.30 -3.87
N ILE A 136 -0.80 -13.94 -5.09
CA ILE A 136 -2.10 -13.31 -5.33
C ILE A 136 -3.12 -14.40 -5.63
N ARG A 137 -4.18 -14.51 -4.82
CA ARG A 137 -5.41 -15.16 -5.26
C ARG A 137 -6.24 -14.14 -6.05
N PRO A 138 -6.72 -14.47 -7.26
CA PRO A 138 -7.63 -13.57 -7.97
C PRO A 138 -8.90 -13.34 -7.13
N PRO A 139 -9.57 -12.19 -7.30
CA PRO A 139 -10.87 -11.94 -6.68
C PRO A 139 -11.92 -12.95 -7.13
#